data_AF-M6JPN3-F1
#
_entry.id   AF-M6JPN3-F1
#
_cell.length_a   1.000
_cell.length_b   1.000
_cell.length_c   1.000
_cell.angle_alpha   90.00
_cell.angle_beta   90.00
_cell.angle_gamma   90.00
#
_symmetry.space_group_name_H-M   'P 1'
#
loop_
_entity.id
_entity.type
_entity.pdbx_description
1 polymer ?
#
loop_
_entity_poly.entity_id
_entity_poly.type
_entity_poly.pdbx_seq_one_letter_code
_entity_poly.pdbx_strand_id
1 'polypeptide(L)'
;MPIYIDTSFFLSIVFEDTNYEQSYESWMKGEYKFSSNLIEIESFINIHKVYRENRKVLNKRWLDESLTRQKNLLSEINLKRMGPEVYEKIQKTEKLTFLKSLDSIHLSTALLIADSLKKRLTICAYDRNIRKISSDFNFDLCSFENEKRG
;
A
#
# COMPACT_ATOMS: atom_id res chain seq x y z
N MET A 1 10.83 -6.10 -11.27
CA MET A 1 10.53 -4.67 -11.01
C MET A 1 10.24 -4.46 -9.52
N PRO A 2 10.88 -3.49 -8.83
CA PRO A 2 10.57 -3.17 -7.44
C PRO A 2 9.26 -2.37 -7.34
N ILE A 3 8.36 -2.82 -6.47
CA ILE A 3 7.07 -2.17 -6.22
C ILE A 3 6.96 -1.70 -4.77
N TYR A 4 6.28 -0.59 -4.55
CA TYR A 4 5.86 -0.15 -3.22
C TYR A 4 4.35 -0.30 -3.10
N ILE A 5 3.94 -0.92 -2.00
CA ILE A 5 2.57 -1.34 -1.75
C ILE A 5 1.99 -0.40 -0.71
N ASP A 6 0.95 0.33 -1.09
CA ASP A 6 0.08 1.06 -0.16
C ASP A 6 -1.00 0.14 0.42
N THR A 7 -1.55 0.53 1.57
CA THR A 7 -2.59 -0.23 2.27
C THR A 7 -3.84 -0.46 1.41
N SER A 8 -4.27 0.50 0.60
CA SER A 8 -5.47 0.34 -0.25
C SER A 8 -5.31 -0.79 -1.27
N PHE A 9 -4.14 -0.89 -1.90
CA PHE A 9 -3.81 -1.98 -2.82
C PHE A 9 -3.70 -3.31 -2.08
N PHE A 10 -3.01 -3.33 -0.94
CA PHE A 10 -2.85 -4.54 -0.15
C PHE A 10 -4.18 -5.13 0.31
N LEU A 11 -5.10 -4.29 0.78
CA LEU A 11 -6.41 -4.72 1.24
C LEU A 11 -7.27 -5.30 0.12
N SER A 12 -7.12 -4.85 -1.13
CA SER A 12 -7.85 -5.46 -2.26
C SER A 12 -7.50 -6.94 -2.46
N ILE A 13 -6.25 -7.32 -2.17
CA ILE A 13 -5.80 -8.72 -2.22
C ILE A 13 -6.30 -9.48 -0.99
N VAL A 14 -6.18 -8.89 0.21
CA VAL A 14 -6.65 -9.51 1.46
C VAL A 14 -8.14 -9.84 1.39
N PHE A 15 -8.94 -8.89 0.93
CA PHE A 15 -10.40 -9.01 0.91
C PHE A 15 -10.94 -9.70 -0.34
N GLU A 16 -10.10 -10.02 -1.32
CA GLU A 16 -10.56 -10.52 -2.63
C GLU A 16 -11.68 -9.65 -3.21
N ASP A 17 -11.48 -8.32 -3.15
CA ASP A 17 -12.50 -7.37 -3.60
C ASP A 17 -12.56 -7.28 -5.14
N THR A 18 -13.35 -6.34 -5.66
CA THR A 18 -13.52 -6.15 -7.10
C THR A 18 -12.23 -5.83 -7.85
N ASN A 19 -11.18 -5.40 -7.15
CA ASN A 19 -9.86 -5.11 -7.72
C ASN A 19 -8.87 -6.27 -7.56
N TYR A 20 -9.27 -7.38 -6.94
CA TYR A 20 -8.40 -8.52 -6.62
C TYR A 20 -7.54 -8.98 -7.78
N GLU A 21 -8.15 -9.29 -8.93
CA GLU A 21 -7.45 -9.85 -10.09
C GLU A 21 -6.32 -8.94 -10.57
N GLN A 22 -6.61 -7.64 -10.69
CA GLN A 22 -5.62 -6.65 -11.16
C GLN A 22 -4.51 -6.43 -10.13
N SER A 23 -4.86 -6.40 -8.84
CA SER A 23 -3.88 -6.29 -7.76
C SER A 23 -3.00 -7.52 -7.67
N TYR A 24 -3.58 -8.71 -7.79
CA TYR A 24 -2.85 -9.96 -7.71
C TYR A 24 -1.93 -10.14 -8.92
N GLU A 25 -2.37 -9.78 -10.13
CA GLU A 25 -1.50 -9.79 -11.31
C GLU A 25 -0.30 -8.84 -11.12
N SER A 26 -0.54 -7.63 -10.61
CA SER A 26 0.53 -6.66 -10.31
C SER A 26 1.47 -7.16 -9.21
N TRP A 27 0.91 -7.82 -8.19
CA TRP A 27 1.68 -8.46 -7.11
C TRP A 27 2.62 -9.53 -7.66
N MET A 28 2.14 -10.40 -8.55
CA MET A 28 2.94 -11.48 -9.12
C MET A 28 4.07 -10.98 -10.04
N LYS A 29 3.87 -9.85 -10.74
CA LYS A 29 4.91 -9.20 -11.56
C LYS A 29 5.98 -8.49 -10.71
N GLY A 30 5.69 -8.17 -9.45
CA GLY A 30 6.60 -7.50 -8.53
C GLY A 30 7.67 -8.43 -7.97
N GLU A 31 8.89 -8.36 -8.52
CA GLU A 31 10.05 -9.13 -8.04
C GLU A 31 10.44 -8.77 -6.59
N TYR A 32 10.43 -7.49 -6.27
CA TYR A 32 10.74 -6.98 -4.93
C TYR A 32 9.59 -6.12 -4.44
N LYS A 33 8.99 -6.52 -3.32
CA LYS A 33 7.83 -5.87 -2.74
C LYS A 33 8.28 -5.10 -1.51
N PHE A 34 7.95 -3.82 -1.46
CA PHE A 34 8.30 -2.94 -0.35
C PHE A 34 7.05 -2.28 0.23
N SER A 35 7.09 -1.97 1.52
CA SER A 35 6.13 -1.05 2.14
C SER A 35 6.71 -0.47 3.42
N SER A 36 6.02 0.51 4.00
CA SER A 36 6.23 0.90 5.39
C SER A 36 5.68 -0.19 6.32
N ASN A 37 6.29 -0.40 7.48
CA ASN A 37 5.71 -1.26 8.52
C ASN A 37 4.33 -0.76 9.01
N LEU A 38 3.94 0.47 8.68
CA LEU A 38 2.60 1.00 8.90
C LEU A 38 1.48 0.15 8.25
N ILE A 39 1.76 -0.48 7.11
CA ILE A 39 0.79 -1.31 6.38
C ILE A 39 0.21 -2.44 7.24
N GLU A 40 1.02 -3.00 8.15
CA GLU A 40 0.59 -4.06 9.08
C GLU A 40 -0.49 -3.53 10.02
N ILE A 41 -0.29 -2.33 10.57
CA ILE A 41 -1.20 -1.68 11.51
C ILE A 41 -2.50 -1.29 10.79
N GLU A 42 -2.38 -0.60 9.65
CA GLU A 42 -3.56 -0.10 8.93
C GLU A 42 -4.41 -1.26 8.38
N SER A 43 -3.78 -2.30 7.83
CA SER A 43 -4.53 -3.46 7.32
C SER A 43 -5.20 -4.23 8.46
N PHE A 44 -4.53 -4.41 9.60
CA PHE A 44 -5.12 -5.05 10.78
C PHE A 44 -6.37 -4.31 11.27
N ILE A 45 -6.28 -2.98 11.41
CA ILE A 45 -7.39 -2.13 11.83
C ILE A 45 -8.55 -2.24 10.83
N ASN A 46 -8.27 -2.23 9.53
CA ASN A 46 -9.29 -2.32 8.48
C ASN A 46 -9.98 -3.69 8.46
N ILE A 47 -9.24 -4.79 8.57
CA ILE A 47 -9.82 -6.15 8.67
C ILE A 47 -10.81 -6.22 9.83
N HIS A 48 -10.40 -5.74 11.01
CA HIS A 48 -11.28 -5.70 12.17
C HIS A 48 -12.47 -4.75 12.01
N LYS A 49 -12.29 -3.62 11.34
CA LYS A 49 -13.37 -2.68 11.05
C LYS A 49 -14.43 -3.33 10.17
N VAL A 50 -14.03 -3.94 9.05
CA VAL A 50 -14.92 -4.65 8.14
C VAL A 50 -15.67 -5.77 8.87
N TYR A 51 -14.97 -6.56 9.68
CA TYR A 51 -15.60 -7.59 10.50
C TYR A 51 -16.67 -7.01 11.45
N ARG A 52 -16.35 -5.93 12.18
CA ARG A 52 -17.30 -5.29 13.13
C ARG A 52 -18.53 -4.74 12.42
N GLU A 53 -18.35 -4.09 11.28
CA GLU A 53 -19.43 -3.47 10.51
C GLU A 53 -20.35 -4.51 9.85
N ASN A 54 -19.85 -5.73 9.60
CA ASN A 54 -20.56 -6.78 8.87
C ASN A 54 -20.82 -8.05 9.69
N ARG A 55 -20.81 -7.98 11.04
CA ARG A 55 -20.99 -9.15 11.93
C ARG A 55 -22.27 -9.96 11.72
N LYS A 56 -23.28 -9.38 11.06
CA LYS A 56 -24.52 -10.08 10.72
C LYS A 56 -24.34 -11.12 9.61
N VAL A 57 -23.31 -10.94 8.78
CA VAL A 57 -23.03 -11.77 7.60
C VAL A 57 -21.68 -12.48 7.73
N LEU A 58 -20.68 -11.82 8.32
CA LEU A 58 -19.34 -12.38 8.51
C LEU A 58 -19.24 -13.10 9.86
N ASN A 59 -18.75 -14.33 9.81
CA ASN A 59 -18.47 -15.13 11.00
C ASN A 59 -17.01 -14.96 11.45
N LYS A 60 -16.67 -15.53 12.62
CA LYS A 60 -15.30 -15.48 13.15
C LYS A 60 -14.28 -16.13 12.22
N ARG A 61 -14.68 -17.17 11.48
CA ARG A 61 -13.81 -17.84 10.52
C ARG A 61 -13.31 -16.89 9.43
N TRP A 62 -14.16 -16.00 8.91
CA TRP A 62 -13.76 -14.97 7.95
C TRP A 62 -12.66 -14.05 8.51
N LEU A 63 -12.77 -13.65 9.79
CA LEU A 63 -11.76 -12.82 10.45
C LEU A 63 -10.42 -13.57 10.56
N ASP A 64 -10.46 -14.82 11.03
CA ASP A 64 -9.26 -15.65 11.20
C ASP A 64 -8.56 -15.93 9.84
N GLU A 65 -9.34 -16.20 8.79
CA GLU A 65 -8.84 -16.37 7.41
C GLU A 65 -8.24 -15.07 6.86
N SER A 66 -8.90 -13.92 7.07
CA SER A 66 -8.40 -12.62 6.62
C SER A 66 -7.08 -12.22 7.30
N LEU A 67 -6.97 -12.46 8.61
CA LEU A 67 -5.74 -12.20 9.38
C LEU A 67 -4.62 -13.17 8.98
N THR A 68 -4.94 -14.42 8.68
CA THR A 68 -3.97 -15.40 8.17
C THR A 68 -3.44 -14.96 6.80
N ARG A 69 -4.34 -14.53 5.90
CA ARG A 69 -3.96 -14.01 4.57
C ARG A 69 -3.12 -12.75 4.69
N GLN A 70 -3.51 -11.80 5.54
CA GLN A 70 -2.73 -10.60 5.84
C GLN A 70 -1.29 -10.97 6.25
N LYS A 71 -1.13 -11.87 7.23
CA LYS A 71 0.19 -12.31 7.71
C LYS A 71 1.03 -12.96 6.61
N ASN A 72 0.42 -13.82 5.80
CA ASN A 72 1.11 -14.49 4.69
C ASN A 72 1.60 -13.47 3.65
N LEU A 73 0.75 -12.55 3.22
CA LEU A 73 1.13 -11.50 2.27
C LEU A 73 2.22 -10.58 2.85
N LEU A 74 2.11 -10.17 4.12
CA LEU A 74 3.15 -9.36 4.77
C LEU A 74 4.52 -10.06 4.78
N SER A 75 4.57 -11.39 4.87
CA SER A 75 5.83 -12.15 4.86
C SER A 75 6.59 -12.08 3.53
N GLU A 76 5.91 -11.70 2.45
CA GLU A 76 6.51 -11.49 1.13
C GLU A 76 6.96 -10.04 0.90
N ILE A 77 6.69 -9.13 1.84
CA ILE A 77 7.00 -7.70 1.73
C ILE A 77 8.23 -7.37 2.56
N ASN A 78 9.17 -6.65 1.94
CA ASN A 78 10.29 -6.02 2.61
C ASN A 78 9.77 -4.76 3.35
N LEU A 79 9.43 -4.92 4.62
CA LEU A 79 8.91 -3.84 5.45
C LEU A 79 10.03 -2.92 5.93
N LYS A 80 9.99 -1.66 5.52
CA LYS A 80 10.85 -0.60 6.04
C LYS A 80 10.24 -0.04 7.32
N ARG A 81 10.96 -0.18 8.43
CA ARG A 81 10.59 0.44 9.71
C ARG A 81 10.67 1.96 9.58
N MET A 82 9.63 2.64 10.04
CA MET A 82 9.62 4.09 10.16
C MET A 82 10.62 4.55 11.23
N GLY A 83 11.49 5.47 10.86
CA GLY A 83 12.39 6.18 11.77
C GLY A 83 12.32 7.69 11.52
N PRO A 84 13.16 8.48 12.22
CA PRO A 84 13.20 9.93 12.08
C PRO A 84 13.38 10.40 10.63
N GLU A 85 14.07 9.60 9.81
CA GLU A 85 14.32 9.91 8.39
C GLU A 85 13.03 10.12 7.58
N VAL A 86 11.93 9.45 7.97
CA VAL A 86 10.63 9.58 7.30
C VAL A 86 10.08 10.98 7.52
N TYR A 87 10.15 11.47 8.76
CA TYR A 87 9.67 12.80 9.10
C TYR A 87 10.57 13.88 8.50
N GLU A 88 11.89 13.70 8.57
CA GLU A 88 12.84 14.62 7.94
C GLU A 88 12.62 14.76 6.42
N LYS A 89 12.30 13.65 5.74
CA LYS A 89 11.99 13.67 4.31
C LYS A 89 10.67 14.41 4.04
N ILE A 90 9.65 14.27 4.89
CA ILE A 90 8.40 15.03 4.80
C ILE A 90 8.67 16.53 4.97
N GLN A 91 9.45 16.93 5.98
CA GLN A 91 9.79 18.34 6.22
C GLN A 91 10.53 18.98 5.03
N LYS A 92 11.35 18.20 4.32
CA LYS A 92 12.12 18.66 3.16
C LYS A 92 11.36 18.59 1.83
N THR A 93 10.17 17.99 1.82
CA THR A 93 9.43 17.71 0.58
C THR A 93 7.99 18.22 0.69
N GLU A 94 7.80 19.50 0.34
CA GLU A 94 6.51 20.21 0.48
C GLU A 94 5.32 19.43 -0.11
N LYS A 95 5.49 18.79 -1.27
CA LYS A 95 4.42 18.01 -1.93
C LYS A 95 3.84 16.89 -1.06
N LEU A 96 4.62 16.32 -0.12
CA LEU A 96 4.14 15.29 0.79
C LEU A 96 3.13 15.83 1.81
N THR A 97 3.09 17.15 2.04
CA THR A 97 2.14 17.80 2.96
C THR A 97 0.72 17.91 2.40
N PHE A 98 0.54 17.66 1.10
CA PHE A 98 -0.79 17.64 0.46
C PHE A 98 -1.55 16.32 0.67
N LEU A 99 -0.89 15.33 1.25
CA LEU A 99 -1.44 14.02 1.55
C LEU A 99 -1.95 13.97 3.00
N LYS A 100 -2.80 12.98 3.31
CA LYS A 100 -3.11 12.68 4.71
C LYS A 100 -1.85 12.16 5.40
N SER A 101 -1.77 12.30 6.72
CA SER A 101 -0.55 11.98 7.49
C SER A 101 0.01 10.57 7.24
N LEU A 102 -0.85 9.55 7.14
CA LEU A 102 -0.43 8.16 6.89
C LEU A 102 0.02 7.96 5.43
N ASP A 103 -0.70 8.54 4.47
CA ASP A 103 -0.32 8.56 3.06
C ASP A 103 1.03 9.29 2.83
N SER A 104 1.27 10.40 3.55
CA SER A 104 2.55 11.12 3.55
C SER A 104 3.68 10.23 4.06
N ILE A 105 3.43 9.44 5.11
CA ILE A 105 4.40 8.48 5.65
C ILE A 105 4.70 7.38 4.64
N HIS A 106 3.68 6.86 3.97
CA HIS A 106 3.85 5.86 2.92
C HIS A 106 4.74 6.38 1.79
N LEU A 107 4.40 7.53 1.20
CA LEU A 107 5.19 8.08 0.10
C LEU A 107 6.56 8.60 0.51
N SER A 108 6.71 9.13 1.73
CA SER A 108 8.03 9.44 2.29
C SER A 108 8.91 8.18 2.37
N THR A 109 8.35 7.07 2.84
CA THR A 109 9.06 5.78 2.91
C THR A 109 9.42 5.28 1.51
N ALA A 110 8.51 5.39 0.54
CA ALA A 110 8.77 5.01 -0.85
C ALA A 110 9.94 5.80 -1.45
N LEU A 111 10.01 7.11 -1.20
CA LEU A 111 11.13 7.96 -1.64
C LEU A 111 12.46 7.51 -1.03
N LEU A 112 12.50 7.22 0.27
CA LEU A 112 13.72 6.74 0.94
C LEU A 112 14.19 5.39 0.37
N ILE A 113 13.26 4.51 0.03
CA ILE A 113 13.57 3.22 -0.62
C ILE A 113 14.11 3.45 -2.03
N ALA A 114 13.48 4.32 -2.81
CA ALA A 114 13.93 4.65 -4.16
C ALA A 114 15.34 5.28 -4.15
N ASP A 115 15.62 6.19 -3.22
CA ASP A 115 16.94 6.79 -2.99
C ASP A 115 17.98 5.69 -2.71
N SER A 116 17.63 4.70 -1.88
CA SER A 116 18.52 3.59 -1.55
C SER A 116 18.74 2.61 -2.71
N LEU A 117 17.70 2.32 -3.50
CA LEU A 117 17.78 1.39 -4.62
C LEU A 117 18.47 1.99 -5.84
N LYS A 118 18.53 3.32 -5.94
CA LYS A 118 18.96 4.07 -7.16
C LYS A 118 18.22 3.59 -8.41
N LYS A 119 16.96 3.18 -8.25
CA LYS A 119 16.08 2.65 -9.30
C LYS A 119 14.71 3.29 -9.18
N ARG A 120 14.01 3.38 -10.31
CA ARG A 120 12.58 3.70 -10.30
C ARG A 120 11.80 2.60 -9.60
N LEU A 121 10.79 3.03 -8.88
CA LEU A 121 9.93 2.18 -8.08
C LEU A 121 8.49 2.40 -8.54
N THR A 122 7.72 1.32 -8.62
CA THR A 122 6.32 1.37 -9.04
C THR A 122 5.42 1.48 -7.81
N ILE A 123 4.61 2.53 -7.73
CA ILE A 123 3.65 2.72 -6.64
C ILE A 123 2.35 2.00 -6.97
N CYS A 124 1.93 1.12 -6.07
CA CYS A 124 0.69 0.36 -6.17
C CYS A 124 -0.24 0.81 -5.05
N ALA A 125 -1.15 1.70 -5.42
CA ALA A 125 -2.13 2.36 -4.56
C ALA A 125 -3.38 2.71 -5.36
N TYR A 126 -4.55 2.60 -4.74
CA TYR A 126 -5.83 3.03 -5.32
C TYR A 126 -6.22 4.47 -4.95
N ASP A 127 -5.62 5.04 -3.90
CA ASP A 127 -5.87 6.43 -3.53
C ASP A 127 -5.36 7.38 -4.63
N ARG A 128 -6.27 8.23 -5.14
CA ARG A 128 -5.98 9.14 -6.25
C ARG A 128 -4.94 10.21 -5.90
N ASN A 129 -4.91 10.66 -4.65
CA ASN A 129 -3.93 11.66 -4.21
C ASN A 129 -2.55 11.03 -4.10
N ILE A 130 -2.45 9.80 -3.57
CA ILE A 130 -1.19 9.04 -3.57
C ILE A 130 -0.68 8.88 -5.00
N ARG A 131 -1.53 8.43 -5.93
CA ARG A 131 -1.16 8.26 -7.35
C ARG A 131 -0.69 9.56 -7.99
N LYS A 132 -1.44 10.65 -7.80
CA LYS A 132 -1.10 11.98 -8.34
C LYS A 132 0.27 12.45 -7.84
N ILE A 133 0.50 12.43 -6.53
CA ILE A 133 1.75 12.89 -5.92
C ILE A 133 2.91 11.94 -6.29
N SER A 134 2.65 10.65 -6.49
CA SER A 134 3.65 9.69 -6.96
C SER A 134 4.15 10.00 -8.37
N SER A 135 3.24 10.33 -9.30
CA SER A 135 3.59 10.76 -10.66
C SER A 135 4.46 12.02 -10.64
N ASP A 136 4.13 12.96 -9.75
CA ASP A 136 4.89 14.19 -9.52
C ASP A 136 6.34 13.94 -9.04
N PHE A 137 6.63 12.76 -8.49
CA PHE A 137 7.96 12.30 -8.10
C PHE A 137 8.62 11.38 -9.13
N ASN A 138 8.05 11.24 -10.34
CA ASN A 138 8.51 10.36 -11.41
C ASN A 138 8.54 8.87 -11.02
N PHE A 139 7.67 8.44 -10.12
CA PHE A 139 7.42 7.02 -9.92
C PHE A 139 6.58 6.45 -11.07
N ASP A 140 6.80 5.17 -11.35
CA ASP A 140 5.87 4.41 -12.18
C ASP A 140 4.62 4.09 -11.33
N LEU A 141 3.47 3.87 -11.96
CA LEU A 141 2.25 3.50 -11.26
C LEU A 141 1.80 2.10 -11.69
N CYS A 142 1.29 1.31 -10.74
CA CYS A 142 0.51 0.13 -11.09
C CYS A 142 -0.66 0.57 -11.99
N SER A 143 -0.79 -0.05 -13.16
CA SER A 143 -1.87 0.18 -14.12
C SER A 143 -3.09 -0.62 -13.72
N PHE A 144 -4.23 0.04 -13.59
CA PHE A 144 -5.53 -0.58 -13.33
C PHE A 144 -6.44 -0.30 -14.52
N GLU A 145 -7.08 -1.32 -15.08
CA GLU A 145 -7.84 -1.19 -16.34
C GLU A 145 -9.05 -0.25 -16.24
N ASN A 146 -9.39 0.20 -15.03
CA ASN A 146 -10.50 1.10 -14.76
C ASN A 146 -10.17 2.61 -14.81
N GLU A 147 -8.93 3.03 -15.12
CA GLU A 147 -8.61 4.46 -15.30
C GLU A 147 -9.13 5.07 -16.61
N LYS A 148 -9.76 4.28 -17.50
CA LYS A 148 -10.32 4.78 -18.78
C LYS A 148 -11.77 5.27 -18.72
N ARG A 149 -12.41 5.38 -17.55
CA ARG A 149 -13.78 5.92 -17.46
C ARG A 149 -13.95 6.84 -16.24
N GLY A 150 -13.67 8.12 -16.47
CA GLY A 150 -13.98 9.23 -15.57
C GLY A 150 -13.98 10.53 -16.36
#